data_AF-A0A7L2PYL3-F1
#
_entry.id   AF-A0A7L2PYL3-F1
#
_cell.length_a   1.000
_cell.length_b   1.000
_cell.length_c   1.000
_cell.angle_alpha   90.00
_cell.angle_beta   90.00
_cell.angle_gamma   90.00
#
_symmetry.space_group_name_H-M   'P 1'
#
loop_
_entity.id
_entity.type
_entity.pdbx_description
1 polymer ?
#
loop_
_entity_poly.entity_id
_entity_poly.type
_entity_poly.pdbx_seq_one_letter_code
_entity_poly.pdbx_strand_id
1 'polypeptide(L)'
;LGLRPKRTLRLVLWTGEEQGGVGARQYYQLHKENISNFDIVMESDEGTFQPSGLGFSGSAEARDIVGEILTLLQPINVTDLYDTADGTDISYWMRDGVPG
;
A
#
# COMPACT_ATOMS: atom_id res chain seq x y z
N LEU A 1 22.05 7.00 -8.71
CA LEU A 1 21.42 5.76 -9.21
C LEU A 1 20.63 5.96 -10.51
N GLY A 2 20.12 7.16 -10.84
CA GLY A 2 19.54 7.43 -12.16
C GLY A 2 18.33 6.57 -12.53
N LEU A 3 17.64 6.03 -11.52
CA LEU A 3 16.56 5.07 -11.71
C LEU A 3 15.30 5.77 -12.18
N ARG A 4 14.64 5.15 -13.16
CA ARG A 4 13.31 5.53 -13.61
C ARG A 4 12.36 4.37 -13.31
N PRO A 5 11.28 4.59 -12.54
CA PRO A 5 10.28 3.57 -12.31
C PRO A 5 9.71 3.05 -13.64
N LYS A 6 9.58 1.72 -13.75
CA LYS A 6 8.90 1.08 -14.89
C LYS A 6 7.40 1.40 -14.90
N ARG A 7 6.82 1.61 -13.72
CA ARG A 7 5.41 1.92 -13.48
C ARG A 7 5.25 3.32 -12.94
N THR A 8 4.07 3.89 -13.12
CA THR A 8 3.72 5.18 -12.53
C THR A 8 3.64 5.05 -11.01
N LEU A 9 4.36 5.91 -10.29
CA LEU A 9 4.15 6.12 -8.87
C LEU A 9 3.14 7.26 -8.69
N ARG A 10 2.14 7.04 -7.85
CA ARG A 10 1.13 8.03 -7.52
C ARG A 10 1.14 8.26 -6.01
N LEU A 11 1.47 9.48 -5.60
CA LEU A 11 1.27 9.95 -4.24
C LEU A 11 -0.10 10.62 -4.15
N VAL A 12 -0.89 10.24 -3.16
CA VAL A 12 -2.17 10.87 -2.86
C VAL A 12 -2.14 11.31 -1.41
N LEU A 13 -2.57 12.54 -1.15
CA LEU A 13 -2.76 13.06 0.19
C LEU A 13 -4.27 13.16 0.41
N TRP A 14 -4.78 12.31 1.29
CA TRP A 14 -6.20 12.23 1.56
C TRP A 14 -6.69 13.38 2.42
N THR A 15 -7.97 13.70 2.25
CA THR A 15 -8.67 14.68 3.08
C THR A 15 -9.93 14.03 3.61
N GLY A 16 -10.26 14.28 4.88
CA GLY A 16 -11.46 13.71 5.48
C GLY A 16 -11.37 12.22 5.83
N GLU A 17 -10.16 11.68 6.01
CA GLU A 17 -9.92 10.34 6.55
C GLU A 17 -10.62 10.21 7.92
N GLU A 18 -10.28 11.12 8.84
CA GLU A 18 -10.80 11.13 10.22
C GLU A 18 -12.32 11.37 10.33
N GLN A 19 -12.96 11.80 9.24
CA GLN A 19 -14.42 11.95 9.15
C GLN A 19 -15.09 10.73 8.49
N GLY A 20 -14.35 9.63 8.32
CA GLY A 20 -14.82 8.37 7.75
C GLY A 20 -14.36 8.11 6.31
N GLY A 21 -13.12 8.45 5.97
CA GLY A 21 -12.51 8.13 4.68
C GLY A 21 -13.14 8.85 3.49
N VAL A 22 -13.62 10.08 3.68
CA VAL A 22 -14.45 10.79 2.68
C VAL A 22 -13.70 10.98 1.35
N GLY A 23 -12.46 11.49 1.43
CA GLY A 23 -11.63 11.73 0.25
C GLY A 23 -11.28 10.44 -0.48
N ALA A 24 -10.83 9.42 0.24
CA ALA A 24 -10.47 8.15 -0.35
C ALA A 24 -11.65 7.40 -0.95
N ARG A 25 -12.81 7.42 -0.27
CA ARG A 25 -14.05 6.85 -0.81
C ARG A 25 -14.43 7.52 -2.12
N GLN A 26 -14.44 8.86 -2.18
CA GLN A 26 -14.75 9.58 -3.42
C GLN A 26 -13.75 9.21 -4.52
N TYR A 27 -12.47 9.18 -4.19
CA TYR A 27 -11.42 8.84 -5.14
C TYR A 27 -11.56 7.43 -5.69
N TYR A 28 -11.82 6.44 -4.84
CA TYR A 28 -12.09 5.08 -5.26
C TYR A 28 -13.31 5.01 -6.19
N GLN A 29 -14.42 5.69 -5.88
CA GLN A 29 -15.59 5.69 -6.78
C GLN A 29 -15.27 6.24 -8.17
N LEU A 30 -14.42 7.26 -8.26
CA LEU A 30 -14.01 7.87 -9.54
C LEU A 30 -13.04 7.01 -10.35
N HIS A 31 -12.28 6.11 -9.71
CA HIS A 31 -11.17 5.40 -10.35
C HIS A 31 -11.33 3.88 -10.39
N LYS A 32 -12.29 3.28 -9.68
CA LYS A 32 -12.50 1.83 -9.61
C LYS A 32 -12.77 1.17 -10.97
N GLU A 33 -13.28 1.91 -11.95
CA GLU A 33 -13.46 1.37 -13.31
C GLU A 33 -12.12 0.97 -13.95
N ASN A 34 -11.02 1.58 -13.50
CA ASN A 34 -9.66 1.34 -13.95
C ASN A 34 -8.83 0.58 -12.90
N ILE A 35 -9.47 -0.22 -12.03
CA ILE A 35 -8.81 -0.90 -10.92
C ILE A 35 -7.66 -1.81 -11.36
N SER A 36 -7.75 -2.41 -12.55
CA SER A 36 -6.70 -3.25 -13.13
C SER A 36 -5.39 -2.51 -13.44
N ASN A 37 -5.38 -1.17 -13.38
CA ASN A 37 -4.18 -0.36 -13.58
C ASN A 37 -3.39 -0.13 -12.28
N PHE A 38 -3.90 -0.60 -11.13
CA PHE A 38 -3.21 -0.49 -9.85
C PHE A 38 -2.51 -1.81 -9.53
N ASP A 39 -1.17 -1.79 -9.50
CA ASP A 39 -0.37 -2.97 -9.17
C ASP A 39 -0.27 -3.22 -7.65
N ILE A 40 -0.23 -2.14 -6.86
CA ILE A 40 -0.14 -2.17 -5.40
C ILE A 40 -0.66 -0.85 -4.82
N VAL A 41 -1.28 -0.89 -3.64
CA VAL A 41 -1.61 0.28 -2.81
C VAL A 41 -0.91 0.18 -1.46
N MET A 42 -0.50 1.31 -0.89
CA MET A 42 0.11 1.35 0.45
C MET A 42 -0.27 2.67 1.11
N GLU A 43 -0.37 2.65 2.44
CA GLU A 43 -0.74 3.79 3.27
C GLU A 43 0.25 3.98 4.42
N SER A 44 0.44 5.24 4.82
CA SER A 44 1.23 5.62 5.99
C SER A 44 0.41 6.61 6.82
N ASP A 45 -0.32 6.09 7.80
CA ASP A 45 -1.28 6.87 8.60
C ASP A 45 -1.04 6.75 10.13
N GLU A 46 -0.23 5.79 10.58
CA GLU A 46 0.02 5.57 12.02
C GLU A 46 1.14 6.46 12.61
N GLY A 47 1.38 7.65 12.06
CA GLY A 47 2.37 8.60 12.58
C GLY A 47 3.82 8.29 12.20
N THR A 48 4.78 8.69 13.06
CA THR A 48 6.23 8.71 12.74
C THR A 48 7.06 7.73 13.58
N PHE A 49 6.47 6.62 14.01
CA PHE A 49 7.16 5.61 14.81
C PHE A 49 8.24 4.88 14.01
N GLN A 50 9.06 4.08 14.69
CA GLN A 50 10.03 3.22 14.04
C GLN A 50 9.31 1.94 13.55
N PRO A 51 9.12 1.75 12.23
CA PRO A 51 8.47 0.55 11.74
C PRO A 51 9.36 -0.67 11.99
N SER A 52 8.74 -1.84 12.18
CA SER A 52 9.40 -3.14 12.26
C SER A 52 9.27 -3.95 10.96
N GLY A 53 8.29 -3.62 10.12
CA GLY A 53 7.96 -4.38 8.93
C GLY A 53 6.83 -3.80 8.10
N LEU A 54 6.25 -4.64 7.25
CA LEU A 54 5.07 -4.32 6.42
C LEU A 54 3.98 -5.37 6.65
N GLY A 55 2.72 -4.92 6.75
CA GLY A 55 1.55 -5.78 6.54
C GLY A 55 1.30 -5.94 5.04
N PHE A 56 0.88 -7.12 4.60
CA PHE A 56 0.59 -7.37 3.18
C PHE A 56 -0.57 -8.34 2.97
N SER A 57 -1.47 -7.96 2.07
CA SER A 57 -2.63 -8.66 1.54
C SER A 57 -2.48 -8.81 0.03
N GLY A 58 -2.40 -10.04 -0.47
CA GLY A 58 -2.27 -10.32 -1.90
C GLY A 58 -2.12 -11.81 -2.18
N SER A 59 -1.70 -12.16 -3.39
CA SER A 59 -1.38 -13.55 -3.72
C SER A 59 -0.11 -14.02 -2.99
N ALA A 60 0.07 -15.34 -2.88
CA ALA A 60 1.27 -15.92 -2.29
C ALA A 60 2.53 -15.49 -3.06
N GLU A 61 2.45 -15.46 -4.40
CA GLU A 61 3.56 -15.05 -5.25
C GLU A 61 3.91 -13.58 -5.05
N ALA A 62 2.92 -12.71 -4.86
CA ALA A 62 3.17 -11.31 -4.56
C ALA A 62 3.79 -11.14 -3.16
N ARG A 63 3.36 -11.94 -2.18
CA ARG A 63 3.93 -11.95 -0.83
C ARG A 63 5.40 -12.36 -0.84
N ASP A 64 5.78 -13.35 -1.63
CA ASP A 64 7.17 -13.78 -1.78
C ASP A 64 8.04 -12.64 -2.33
N ILE A 65 7.54 -11.89 -3.32
CA ILE A 65 8.24 -10.71 -3.87
C ILE A 65 8.43 -9.63 -2.80
N VAL A 66 7.40 -9.33 -2.00
CA VAL A 66 7.51 -8.36 -0.89
C VAL A 66 8.54 -8.84 0.15
N GLY A 67 8.55 -10.14 0.46
CA GLY A 67 9.55 -10.74 1.34
C GLY A 67 10.98 -10.54 0.82
N GLU A 68 11.22 -10.73 -0.48
CA GLU A 68 12.53 -10.46 -1.08
C GLU A 68 12.90 -8.98 -0.98
N ILE A 69 11.95 -8.06 -1.22
CA ILE A 69 12.17 -6.61 -1.10
C ILE A 69 12.54 -6.22 0.35
N LEU A 70 11.89 -6.81 1.36
CA LEU A 70 12.17 -6.53 2.77
C LEU A 70 13.61 -6.88 3.17
N THR A 71 14.28 -7.82 2.48
CA THR A 71 15.70 -8.11 2.73
C THR A 71 16.60 -6.89 2.48
N LEU A 72 16.20 -6.00 1.56
CA LEU A 72 16.91 -4.74 1.27
C LEU A 72 16.83 -3.74 2.43
N LEU A 73 15.85 -3.90 3.33
CA LEU A 73 15.63 -3.05 4.49
C LEU A 73 16.35 -3.56 5.76
N GLN A 74 17.11 -4.66 5.67
CA GLN A 74 17.93 -5.15 6.78
C GLN A 74 18.80 -4.07 7.45
N PRO A 75 19.44 -3.11 6.73
CA PRO A 75 20.26 -2.08 7.37
C PRO A 75 19.51 -1.16 8.35
N ILE A 76 18.18 -1.10 8.25
CA ILE A 76 17.32 -0.29 9.14
C ILE A 76 16.45 -1.15 10.07
N ASN A 77 16.65 -2.48 10.08
CA ASN A 77 15.92 -3.43 10.92
C ASN A 77 14.39 -3.41 10.72
N VAL A 78 13.95 -3.23 9.47
CA VAL A 78 12.53 -3.26 9.06
C VAL A 78 12.32 -4.50 8.19
N THR A 79 12.26 -5.68 8.81
CA THR A 79 12.31 -6.97 8.09
C THR A 79 11.08 -7.85 8.30
N ASP A 80 10.16 -7.46 9.18
CA ASP A 80 8.98 -8.27 9.44
C ASP A 80 7.98 -8.18 8.30
N LEU A 81 7.35 -9.31 7.97
CA LEU A 81 6.25 -9.37 7.00
C LEU A 81 5.01 -9.91 7.69
N TYR A 82 4.15 -9.01 8.14
CA TYR A 82 2.92 -9.35 8.84
C TYR A 82 1.85 -9.88 7.88
N ASP A 83 0.92 -10.66 8.41
CA ASP A 83 -0.23 -11.13 7.67
C ASP A 83 -1.29 -10.03 7.63
N THR A 84 -1.86 -9.79 6.45
CA THR A 84 -2.90 -8.78 6.21
C THR A 84 -2.37 -7.34 6.32
N ALA A 85 -2.56 -6.56 5.28
CA ALA A 85 -2.37 -5.11 5.34
C ALA A 85 -3.60 -4.41 5.94
N ASP A 86 -3.36 -3.24 6.51
CA ASP A 86 -4.37 -2.33 7.04
C ASP A 86 -4.20 -0.92 6.43
N GLY A 87 -5.24 -0.13 6.49
CA GLY A 87 -5.26 1.25 5.98
C GLY A 87 -6.67 1.67 5.57
N THR A 88 -7.20 2.70 6.24
CA THR A 88 -8.56 3.22 6.01
C THR A 88 -8.76 3.58 4.55
N ASP A 89 -7.85 4.34 3.96
CA ASP A 89 -8.06 4.95 2.65
C ASP A 89 -7.72 4.01 1.49
N ILE A 90 -7.00 2.92 1.77
CA ILE A 90 -6.68 1.87 0.78
C ILE A 90 -7.58 0.63 0.86
N SER A 91 -8.36 0.48 1.94
CA SER A 91 -9.21 -0.70 2.20
C SER A 91 -10.16 -1.08 1.05
N TYR A 92 -10.77 -0.10 0.37
CA TYR A 92 -11.67 -0.35 -0.76
C TYR A 92 -10.97 -1.03 -1.94
N TRP A 93 -9.70 -0.71 -2.17
CA TRP A 93 -8.90 -1.28 -3.25
C TRP A 93 -8.51 -2.72 -2.95
N MET A 94 -8.08 -2.98 -1.71
CA MET A 94 -7.73 -4.32 -1.25
C MET A 94 -8.93 -5.27 -1.29
N ARG A 95 -10.10 -4.80 -0.82
CA ARG A 95 -11.35 -5.57 -0.91
C ARG A 95 -11.70 -5.98 -2.33
N ASP A 96 -11.37 -5.13 -3.30
CA ASP A 96 -11.68 -5.34 -4.71
C ASP A 96 -10.51 -5.98 -5.48
N GLY A 97 -9.50 -6.48 -4.78
CA GLY A 97 -8.47 -7.37 -5.31
C GLY A 97 -7.15 -6.71 -5.71
N VAL A 98 -6.95 -5.42 -5.42
CA VAL A 98 -5.62 -4.78 -5.58
C VAL A 98 -4.75 -5.20 -4.39
N PRO A 99 -3.55 -5.75 -4.61
CA PRO A 99 -2.63 -6.04 -3.51
C PRO A 99 -2.30 -4.79 -2.71
N GLY A 100 -2.20 -4.92 -1.39
CA GLY A 100 -1.85 -3.81 -0.50
C GLY A 100 -1.26 -4.29 0.80
#